data_AF-A0A7V2FZH1-F1
#
_entry.id   AF-A0A7V2FZH1-F1
#
_cell.length_a   1.000
_cell.length_b   1.000
_cell.length_c   1.000
_cell.angle_alpha   90.00
_cell.angle_beta   90.00
_cell.angle_gamma   90.00
#
_symmetry.space_group_name_H-M   'P 1'
#
loop_
_entity.id
_entity.type
_entity.pdbx_description
1 polymer ?
#
loop_
_entity_poly.entity_id
_entity_poly.type
_entity_poly.pdbx_seq_one_letter_code
_entity_poly.pdbx_strand_id
1 'polypeptide(L)'
;MVYDLQRQAVLLFGGRRYGTGFFGDTWRWDGSSWSQVATTGPSPRADHALAYDSTKDVTVLFGGWDGNGLLGDTWQWDGKAWIHLPVPGPSPRTEHLLAFDAHRGVAVLFGGQGTLAEETWEFSSFPPGDLDGDGVPDELDNCPLVPNPSQGDFDGDGVGDACDNCPLNFNPGQENGDGDGFGDVCDADFDNDGDIDLTDFLFFQACYNGSNNPPHPSRCPPGIDADLDADGDVDLADFLIFQQNFTGSL
;
A
#
# COMPACT_ATOMS: atom_id res chain seq x y z
N MET A 1 16.70 -12.85 18.96
CA MET A 1 15.44 -13.62 18.79
C MET A 1 14.28 -12.65 18.88
N VAL A 2 13.18 -12.93 18.20
CA VAL A 2 11.95 -12.13 18.25
C VAL A 2 10.73 -13.04 18.12
N TYR A 3 9.58 -12.63 18.64
CA TYR A 3 8.32 -13.34 18.43
C TYR A 3 7.60 -12.73 17.22
N ASP A 4 7.33 -13.57 16.24
CA ASP A 4 6.54 -13.26 15.04
C ASP A 4 5.07 -13.57 15.35
N LEU A 5 4.26 -12.51 15.46
CA LEU A 5 2.87 -12.63 15.88
C LEU A 5 2.01 -13.32 14.83
N GLN A 6 2.22 -13.02 13.53
CA GLN A 6 1.44 -13.59 12.44
C GLN A 6 1.68 -15.09 12.29
N ARG A 7 2.93 -15.52 12.47
CA ARG A 7 3.32 -16.94 12.34
C ARG A 7 3.28 -17.67 13.69
N GLN A 8 2.89 -16.98 14.75
CA GLN A 8 2.81 -17.44 16.14
C GLN A 8 4.07 -18.22 16.58
N ALA A 9 5.25 -17.69 16.23
CA ALA A 9 6.49 -18.43 16.39
C ALA A 9 7.65 -17.53 16.81
N VAL A 10 8.64 -18.11 17.51
CA VAL A 10 9.90 -17.40 17.79
C VAL A 10 10.83 -17.58 16.60
N LEU A 11 11.30 -16.45 16.05
CA LEU A 11 12.39 -16.42 15.08
C LEU A 11 13.72 -16.22 15.80
N LEU A 12 14.67 -17.09 15.48
CA LEU A 12 16.07 -16.99 15.88
C LEU A 12 16.91 -16.87 14.62
N PHE A 13 17.82 -15.89 14.61
CA PHE A 13 18.85 -15.77 13.59
C PHE A 13 20.21 -15.68 14.28
N GLY A 14 21.19 -16.35 13.71
CA GLY A 14 22.60 -16.24 14.07
C GLY A 14 22.96 -16.60 15.50
N GLY A 15 23.96 -15.91 16.05
CA GLY A 15 24.55 -16.20 17.35
C GLY A 15 26.01 -16.66 17.24
N ARG A 16 26.63 -16.94 18.39
CA ARG A 16 28.06 -17.30 18.49
C ARG A 16 28.25 -18.50 19.38
N ARG A 17 29.08 -19.45 18.94
CA ARG A 17 29.60 -20.52 19.78
C ARG A 17 31.10 -20.36 19.94
N TYR A 18 31.56 -20.26 21.18
CA TYR A 18 32.98 -20.15 21.50
C TYR A 18 33.77 -21.33 20.92
N GLY A 19 34.83 -21.04 20.18
CA GLY A 19 35.66 -22.04 19.50
C GLY A 19 35.09 -22.60 18.19
N THR A 20 33.86 -22.25 17.78
CA THR A 20 33.26 -22.71 16.50
C THR A 20 33.03 -21.55 15.52
N GLY A 21 32.68 -20.36 16.02
CA GLY A 21 32.46 -19.17 15.19
C GLY A 21 31.04 -18.62 15.33
N PHE A 22 30.65 -17.83 14.34
CA PHE A 22 29.34 -17.20 14.22
C PHE A 22 28.43 -18.03 13.31
N PHE A 23 27.13 -17.96 13.57
CA PHE A 23 26.11 -18.62 12.75
C PHE A 23 25.30 -17.58 11.98
N GLY A 24 24.78 -17.98 10.82
CA GLY A 24 23.92 -17.17 9.95
C GLY A 24 22.70 -17.95 9.46
N ASP A 25 22.34 -19.01 10.17
CA ASP A 25 21.12 -19.76 9.92
C ASP A 25 19.94 -19.17 10.70
N THR A 26 18.75 -19.44 10.18
CA THR A 26 17.47 -18.97 10.72
C THR A 26 16.67 -20.16 11.18
N TRP A 27 16.18 -20.08 12.42
CA TRP A 27 15.40 -21.11 13.07
C TRP A 27 14.08 -20.53 13.54
N ARG A 28 13.04 -21.35 13.46
CA ARG A 28 11.70 -21.06 13.94
C ARG A 28 11.33 -22.04 15.05
N TRP A 29 10.71 -21.54 16.11
CA TRP A 29 10.10 -22.35 17.16
C TRP A 29 8.59 -22.14 17.19
N ASP A 30 7.84 -23.23 17.08
CA ASP A 30 6.37 -23.24 16.93
C ASP A 30 5.59 -23.37 18.24
N GLY A 31 6.25 -23.32 19.39
CA GLY A 31 5.65 -23.68 20.69
C GLY A 31 6.09 -25.03 21.24
N SER A 32 6.64 -25.90 20.39
CA SER A 32 6.96 -27.29 20.72
C SER A 32 8.30 -27.75 20.18
N SER A 33 8.69 -27.31 18.97
CA SER A 33 9.85 -27.80 18.25
C SER A 33 10.58 -26.69 17.51
N TRP A 34 11.88 -26.88 17.30
CA TRP A 34 12.71 -25.99 16.49
C TRP A 34 12.86 -26.58 15.08
N SER A 35 12.63 -25.75 14.06
CA SER A 35 12.87 -26.07 12.66
C SER A 35 13.74 -25.01 12.00
N GLN A 36 14.78 -25.42 11.27
CA GLN A 36 15.57 -24.49 10.47
C GLN A 36 14.76 -24.06 9.24
N VAL A 37 14.65 -22.75 9.01
CA VAL A 37 13.80 -22.17 7.95
C VAL A 37 14.60 -21.45 6.86
N ALA A 38 15.86 -21.06 7.14
CA ALA A 38 16.77 -20.54 6.12
C ALA A 38 18.23 -20.73 6.51
N THR A 39 19.09 -20.86 5.50
CA THR A 39 20.56 -20.93 5.63
C THR A 39 21.29 -19.85 4.83
N THR A 40 20.53 -19.01 4.13
CA THR A 40 21.01 -17.90 3.30
C THR A 40 20.36 -16.61 3.77
N GLY A 41 21.07 -15.48 3.66
CA GLY A 41 20.58 -14.18 4.12
C GLY A 41 21.73 -13.33 4.69
N PRO A 42 21.53 -12.63 5.83
CA PRO A 42 22.57 -11.85 6.45
C PRO A 42 23.79 -12.71 6.78
N SER A 43 24.98 -12.09 6.75
CA SER A 43 26.21 -12.79 7.12
C SER A 43 26.16 -13.34 8.55
N PRO A 44 26.87 -14.45 8.86
CA PRO A 44 26.95 -14.99 10.21
C PRO A 44 27.40 -13.94 11.23
N ARG A 45 26.60 -13.74 12.29
CA ARG A 45 26.81 -12.64 13.25
C ARG A 45 26.20 -12.91 14.62
N ALA A 46 26.66 -12.18 15.62
CA ALA A 46 26.05 -12.09 16.95
C ALA A 46 25.84 -10.62 17.34
N ASP A 47 25.21 -10.39 18.50
CA ASP A 47 25.00 -9.07 19.10
C ASP A 47 24.27 -8.05 18.20
N HIS A 48 23.50 -8.58 17.23
CA HIS A 48 22.53 -7.87 16.42
C HIS A 48 21.20 -7.75 17.17
N ALA A 49 20.34 -6.83 16.73
CA ALA A 49 18.98 -6.70 17.27
C ALA A 49 17.94 -7.15 16.23
N LEU A 50 16.81 -7.67 16.72
CA LEU A 50 15.65 -8.05 15.92
C LEU A 50 14.41 -7.36 16.49
N ALA A 51 13.53 -6.89 15.61
CA ALA A 51 12.20 -6.40 15.98
C ALA A 51 11.16 -6.90 14.96
N TYR A 52 9.97 -7.27 15.44
CA TYR A 52 8.88 -7.72 14.59
C TYR A 52 7.99 -6.52 14.28
N ASP A 53 7.92 -6.19 13.01
CA ASP A 53 7.00 -5.21 12.46
C ASP A 53 5.65 -5.89 12.25
N SER A 54 4.72 -5.61 13.15
CA SER A 54 3.37 -6.19 13.12
C SER A 54 2.42 -5.51 12.15
N THR A 55 2.80 -4.38 11.55
CA THR A 55 1.97 -3.74 10.52
C THR A 55 2.27 -4.34 9.15
N LYS A 56 3.42 -5.01 8.98
CA LYS A 56 3.86 -5.60 7.71
C LYS A 56 4.25 -7.07 7.76
N ASP A 57 4.06 -7.71 8.90
CA ASP A 57 4.36 -9.13 9.11
C ASP A 57 5.80 -9.54 8.74
N VAL A 58 6.73 -8.62 8.99
CA VAL A 58 8.17 -8.81 8.74
C VAL A 58 8.99 -8.70 10.03
N THR A 59 10.15 -9.36 10.06
CA THR A 59 11.15 -9.12 11.11
C THR A 59 12.29 -8.28 10.57
N VAL A 60 12.60 -7.18 11.23
CA VAL A 60 13.75 -6.31 10.93
C VAL A 60 14.96 -6.77 11.74
N LEU A 61 16.11 -6.88 11.07
CA LEU A 61 17.43 -7.08 11.65
C LEU A 61 18.31 -5.87 11.39
N PHE A 62 19.04 -5.41 12.39
CA PHE A 62 20.10 -4.42 12.22
C PHE A 62 21.39 -4.80 12.96
N GLY A 63 22.50 -4.51 12.30
CA GLY A 63 23.84 -4.49 12.88
C GLY A 63 24.37 -5.85 13.34
N GLY A 64 25.19 -5.81 14.39
CA GLY A 64 25.89 -6.97 14.96
C GLY A 64 27.39 -7.02 14.64
N TRP A 65 28.01 -8.16 14.96
CA TRP A 65 29.44 -8.43 14.76
C TRP A 65 29.65 -9.81 14.15
N ASP A 66 30.44 -9.88 13.07
CA ASP A 66 30.70 -11.12 12.30
C ASP A 66 32.05 -11.79 12.63
N GLY A 67 32.84 -11.21 13.53
CA GLY A 67 34.21 -11.66 13.82
C GLY A 67 35.29 -10.75 13.24
N ASN A 68 34.98 -10.01 12.19
CA ASN A 68 35.91 -9.12 11.49
C ASN A 68 35.59 -7.64 11.73
N GLY A 69 34.32 -7.29 11.92
CA GLY A 69 33.90 -5.90 12.08
C GLY A 69 32.47 -5.74 12.61
N LEU A 70 32.16 -4.49 12.97
CA LEU A 70 30.80 -4.05 13.26
C LEU A 70 30.03 -3.96 11.95
N LEU A 71 28.77 -4.38 11.99
CA LEU A 71 27.85 -4.37 10.86
C LEU A 71 26.82 -3.26 11.06
N GLY A 72 26.35 -2.69 9.95
CA GLY A 72 25.35 -1.62 9.91
C GLY A 72 24.39 -1.76 8.74
N ASP A 73 24.24 -2.98 8.24
CA ASP A 73 23.26 -3.38 7.23
C ASP A 73 21.90 -3.68 7.88
N THR A 74 20.84 -3.40 7.11
CA THR A 74 19.45 -3.66 7.50
C THR A 74 18.90 -4.80 6.64
N TRP A 75 18.20 -5.74 7.29
CA TRP A 75 17.55 -6.85 6.62
C TRP A 75 16.11 -7.00 7.10
N GLN A 76 15.23 -7.44 6.21
CA GLN A 76 13.87 -7.85 6.54
C GLN A 76 13.66 -9.33 6.25
N TRP A 77 12.92 -10.01 7.12
CA TRP A 77 12.45 -11.37 6.93
C TRP A 77 10.95 -11.38 6.69
N ASP A 78 10.52 -11.84 5.51
CA ASP A 78 9.12 -11.88 5.07
C ASP A 78 8.38 -13.19 5.45
N GLY A 79 9.01 -14.03 6.28
CA GLY A 79 8.52 -15.38 6.59
C GLY A 79 9.08 -16.50 5.71
N LYS A 80 9.72 -16.17 4.59
CA LYS A 80 10.24 -17.13 3.61
C LYS A 80 11.72 -16.86 3.31
N ALA A 81 12.12 -15.61 3.18
CA ALA A 81 13.45 -15.19 2.79
C ALA A 81 13.89 -13.92 3.52
N TRP A 82 15.20 -13.77 3.63
CA TRP A 82 15.82 -12.52 4.04
C TRP A 82 16.04 -11.62 2.83
N ILE A 83 15.60 -10.38 2.94
CA ILE A 83 15.72 -9.33 1.93
C ILE A 83 16.67 -8.27 2.49
N HIS A 84 17.73 -7.95 1.74
CA HIS A 84 18.66 -6.89 2.10
C HIS A 84 18.08 -5.54 1.71
N LEU A 85 18.10 -4.58 2.63
CA LEU A 85 17.60 -3.23 2.38
C LEU A 85 18.78 -2.26 2.22
N PRO A 86 19.04 -1.73 1.01
CA PRO A 86 20.13 -0.80 0.76
C PRO A 86 19.74 0.63 1.18
N VAL A 87 19.34 0.80 2.44
CA VAL A 87 18.91 2.09 3.00
C VAL A 87 20.05 2.76 3.78
N PRO A 88 20.15 4.10 3.77
CA PRO A 88 20.97 4.82 4.73
C PRO A 88 20.50 4.51 6.15
N GLY A 89 21.42 4.45 7.11
CA GLY A 89 21.06 4.07 8.47
C GLY A 89 22.07 4.49 9.52
N PRO A 90 21.85 4.04 10.78
CA PRO A 90 22.77 4.29 11.87
C PRO A 90 24.18 3.80 11.55
N SER A 91 25.17 4.34 12.25
CA SER A 91 26.52 3.80 12.18
C SER A 91 26.55 2.31 12.61
N PRO A 92 27.45 1.48 12.04
CA PRO A 92 27.61 0.08 12.44
C PRO A 92 27.81 -0.11 13.95
N ARG A 93 27.08 -1.06 14.55
CA ARG A 93 27.08 -1.25 16.02
C ARG A 93 26.62 -2.62 16.48
N THR A 94 26.92 -2.92 17.74
CA THR A 94 26.47 -4.11 18.49
C THR A 94 25.79 -3.70 19.79
N GLU A 95 25.18 -4.65 20.51
CA GLU A 95 24.64 -4.45 21.87
C GLU A 95 23.60 -3.30 21.98
N HIS A 96 23.01 -2.91 20.86
CA HIS A 96 21.96 -1.91 20.78
C HIS A 96 20.60 -2.55 21.01
N LEU A 97 19.61 -1.72 21.32
CA LEU A 97 18.22 -2.16 21.41
C LEU A 97 17.48 -1.74 20.14
N LEU A 98 16.61 -2.63 19.67
CA LEU A 98 15.66 -2.37 18.60
C LEU A 98 14.28 -2.79 19.11
N ALA A 99 13.31 -1.88 19.08
CA ALA A 99 11.94 -2.13 19.50
C ALA A 99 10.97 -1.64 18.44
N PHE A 100 9.83 -2.31 18.27
CA PHE A 100 8.81 -1.89 17.32
C PHE A 100 7.70 -1.11 18.01
N ASP A 101 7.39 0.07 17.47
CA ASP A 101 6.24 0.88 17.85
C ASP A 101 5.09 0.63 16.87
N ALA A 102 4.20 -0.29 17.25
CA ALA A 102 3.07 -0.69 16.39
C ALA A 102 2.03 0.41 16.17
N HIS A 103 1.99 1.44 17.02
CA HIS A 103 1.06 2.55 16.80
C HIS A 103 1.54 3.47 15.67
N ARG A 104 2.86 3.62 15.54
CA ARG A 104 3.49 4.46 14.51
C ARG A 104 4.05 3.69 13.33
N GLY A 105 4.08 2.35 13.39
CA GLY A 105 4.63 1.52 12.31
C GLY A 105 6.14 1.64 12.13
N VAL A 106 6.90 1.96 13.20
CA VAL A 106 8.34 2.19 13.11
C VAL A 106 9.14 1.31 14.07
N ALA A 107 10.30 0.84 13.62
CA ALA A 107 11.31 0.25 14.48
C ALA A 107 12.23 1.35 15.04
N VAL A 108 12.29 1.47 16.37
CA VAL A 108 13.10 2.44 17.09
C VAL A 108 14.38 1.76 17.59
N LEU A 109 15.52 2.31 17.21
CA LEU A 109 16.85 1.89 17.63
C LEU A 109 17.45 2.92 18.59
N PHE A 110 18.09 2.44 19.66
CA PHE A 110 18.87 3.30 20.55
C PHE A 110 20.09 2.57 21.14
N GLY A 111 21.15 3.33 21.38
CA GLY A 111 22.33 2.87 22.10
C GLY A 111 23.25 1.96 21.30
N GLY A 112 23.99 1.13 22.04
CA GLY A 112 24.93 0.13 21.54
C GLY A 112 26.39 0.53 21.65
N GLN A 113 27.26 -0.34 21.11
CA GLN A 113 28.69 -0.09 20.96
C GLN A 113 29.02 0.15 19.49
N GLY A 114 29.47 1.37 19.18
CA GLY A 114 29.80 1.85 17.84
C GLY A 114 30.43 3.25 17.91
N THR A 115 30.75 3.85 16.76
CA THR A 115 31.40 5.17 16.69
C THR A 115 30.47 6.34 17.06
N LEU A 116 29.17 6.15 16.86
CA LEU A 116 28.11 7.07 17.25
C LEU A 116 27.00 6.18 17.79
N ALA A 117 26.71 6.25 19.09
CA ALA A 117 25.72 5.38 19.74
C ALA A 117 24.83 6.09 20.75
N GLU A 118 24.84 7.42 20.74
CA GLU A 118 24.06 8.26 21.66
C GLU A 118 22.75 8.76 21.01
N GLU A 119 22.57 8.50 19.71
CA GLU A 119 21.42 8.90 18.94
C GLU A 119 20.28 7.87 18.92
N THR A 120 19.05 8.37 18.75
CA THR A 120 17.85 7.56 18.47
C THR A 120 17.61 7.54 16.97
N TRP A 121 17.39 6.36 16.41
CA TRP A 121 17.01 6.17 15.01
C TRP A 121 15.63 5.53 14.90
N GLU A 122 14.91 5.91 13.87
CA GLU A 122 13.65 5.26 13.49
C GLU A 122 13.77 4.71 12.08
N PHE A 123 13.25 3.51 11.87
CA PHE A 123 13.20 2.82 10.59
C PHE A 123 11.75 2.46 10.29
N SER A 124 11.23 2.91 9.15
CA SER A 124 9.96 2.45 8.59
C SER A 124 10.25 1.47 7.47
N SER A 125 9.40 0.46 7.36
CA SER A 125 9.38 -0.46 6.21
C SER A 125 8.87 0.22 4.92
N PHE A 126 8.37 1.46 5.02
CA PHE A 126 7.94 2.34 3.93
C PHE A 126 8.89 3.49 3.66
N PRO A 127 8.83 4.09 2.46
CA PRO A 127 9.35 5.43 2.27
C PRO A 127 8.83 6.37 3.37
N PRO A 128 9.66 7.29 3.90
CA PRO A 128 9.14 8.38 4.71
C PRO A 128 8.12 9.19 3.89
N GLY A 129 6.92 9.42 4.42
CA GLY A 129 5.84 10.08 3.68
C GLY A 129 5.13 9.13 2.75
N ASP A 130 4.67 7.99 3.26
CA ASP A 130 3.78 7.04 2.59
C ASP A 130 2.66 6.78 3.62
N LEU A 131 1.55 7.50 3.46
CA LEU A 131 0.47 7.62 4.44
C LEU A 131 -0.38 6.35 4.56
N ASP A 132 -0.54 5.61 3.46
CA ASP A 132 -1.38 4.42 3.40
C ASP A 132 -0.58 3.10 3.45
N GLY A 133 0.73 3.19 3.32
CA GLY A 133 1.69 2.11 3.46
C GLY A 133 1.60 1.11 2.31
N ASP A 134 1.36 1.57 1.09
CA ASP A 134 1.27 0.72 -0.09
C ASP A 134 2.65 0.50 -0.77
N GLY A 135 3.66 1.27 -0.39
CA GLY A 135 5.02 1.21 -0.93
C GLY A 135 5.40 2.36 -1.86
N VAL A 136 4.47 3.27 -2.15
CA VAL A 136 4.65 4.46 -2.97
C VAL A 136 4.65 5.71 -2.08
N PRO A 137 5.66 6.59 -2.17
CA PRO A 137 5.64 7.85 -1.42
C PRO A 137 4.47 8.74 -1.84
N ASP A 138 3.87 9.48 -0.89
CA ASP A 138 2.72 10.38 -1.07
C ASP A 138 2.90 11.33 -2.27
N GLU A 139 4.12 11.80 -2.54
CA GLU A 139 4.38 12.72 -3.67
C GLU A 139 4.42 12.05 -5.05
N LEU A 140 4.46 10.72 -5.09
CA LEU A 140 4.43 9.87 -6.27
C LEU A 140 3.17 8.98 -6.33
N ASP A 141 2.32 9.06 -5.32
CA ASP A 141 1.14 8.23 -5.14
C ASP A 141 -0.11 8.91 -5.71
N ASN A 142 -0.79 8.25 -6.65
CA ASN A 142 -2.05 8.73 -7.22
C ASN A 142 -3.28 8.41 -6.33
N CYS A 143 -3.10 7.69 -5.22
CA CYS A 143 -4.07 7.52 -4.14
C CYS A 143 -3.45 7.61 -2.72
N PRO A 144 -2.99 8.79 -2.26
CA PRO A 144 -2.21 8.95 -1.00
C PRO A 144 -2.85 8.44 0.31
N LEU A 145 -4.10 8.00 0.27
CA LEU A 145 -4.86 7.54 1.44
C LEU A 145 -5.50 6.16 1.23
N VAL A 146 -5.35 5.55 0.05
CA VAL A 146 -6.01 4.30 -0.33
C VAL A 146 -5.00 3.37 -0.99
N PRO A 147 -4.58 2.27 -0.31
CA PRO A 147 -3.46 1.47 -0.78
C PRO A 147 -3.65 0.90 -2.18
N ASN A 148 -2.80 1.32 -3.12
CA ASN A 148 -2.83 0.87 -4.51
C ASN A 148 -1.41 0.69 -5.09
N PRO A 149 -0.65 -0.34 -4.65
CA PRO A 149 0.77 -0.50 -5.00
C PRO A 149 1.08 -0.61 -6.51
N SER A 150 0.06 -0.87 -7.34
CA SER A 150 0.17 -0.91 -8.79
C SER A 150 0.05 0.45 -9.48
N GLN A 151 -0.42 1.49 -8.78
CA GLN A 151 -0.63 2.84 -9.28
C GLN A 151 -1.41 2.84 -10.61
N GLY A 152 -2.51 2.06 -10.63
CA GLY A 152 -3.42 2.04 -11.77
C GLY A 152 -4.12 3.38 -11.91
N ASP A 153 -4.31 3.82 -13.15
CA ASP A 153 -4.92 5.09 -13.56
C ASP A 153 -5.38 4.86 -15.01
N PHE A 154 -6.58 4.32 -15.15
CA PHE A 154 -7.05 3.77 -16.42
C PHE A 154 -7.35 4.86 -17.45
N ASP A 155 -7.89 5.99 -17.01
CA ASP A 155 -8.27 7.12 -17.86
C ASP A 155 -7.20 8.23 -17.94
N GLY A 156 -6.19 8.19 -17.06
CA GLY A 156 -5.03 9.10 -17.08
C GLY A 156 -5.30 10.46 -16.46
N ASP A 157 -6.26 10.56 -15.53
CA ASP A 157 -6.66 11.81 -14.90
C ASP A 157 -5.76 12.23 -13.72
N GLY A 158 -4.93 11.29 -13.23
CA GLY A 158 -3.98 11.48 -12.14
C GLY A 158 -4.50 11.06 -10.76
N VAL A 159 -5.73 10.57 -10.68
CA VAL A 159 -6.33 9.88 -9.53
C VAL A 159 -6.26 8.37 -9.80
N GLY A 160 -5.84 7.58 -8.82
CA GLY A 160 -5.70 6.15 -9.05
C GLY A 160 -7.04 5.41 -9.05
N ASP A 161 -7.14 4.33 -9.86
CA ASP A 161 -8.35 3.49 -9.98
C ASP A 161 -8.94 3.03 -8.63
N ALA A 162 -8.12 2.96 -7.59
CA ALA A 162 -8.51 2.53 -6.25
C ALA A 162 -9.26 3.61 -5.44
N CYS A 163 -9.04 4.89 -5.75
CA CYS A 163 -9.62 6.03 -5.07
C CYS A 163 -10.41 6.97 -6.01
N ASP A 164 -10.46 6.65 -7.29
CA ASP A 164 -11.22 7.35 -8.31
C ASP A 164 -12.72 7.02 -8.23
N ASN A 165 -13.56 8.05 -8.14
CA ASN A 165 -15.02 7.94 -8.14
C ASN A 165 -15.62 7.75 -9.55
N CYS A 166 -14.81 7.87 -10.61
CA CYS A 166 -15.13 7.55 -12.00
C CYS A 166 -13.95 6.92 -12.76
N PRO A 167 -13.53 5.66 -12.45
CA PRO A 167 -12.31 5.03 -12.98
C PRO A 167 -12.17 4.89 -14.51
N LEU A 168 -13.19 5.27 -15.28
CA LEU A 168 -13.19 5.22 -16.73
C LEU A 168 -13.30 6.60 -17.38
N ASN A 169 -13.61 7.65 -16.61
CA ASN A 169 -13.98 8.97 -17.13
C ASN A 169 -13.11 10.07 -16.53
N PHE A 170 -12.24 10.67 -17.34
CA PHE A 170 -11.28 11.69 -16.90
C PHE A 170 -11.93 12.80 -16.06
N ASN A 171 -11.69 12.81 -14.75
CA ASN A 171 -12.28 13.77 -13.81
C ASN A 171 -11.35 14.12 -12.63
N PRO A 172 -10.21 14.82 -12.86
CA PRO A 172 -9.20 15.06 -11.81
C PRO A 172 -9.70 15.86 -10.60
N GLY A 173 -10.87 16.49 -10.71
CA GLY A 173 -11.52 17.24 -9.65
C GLY A 173 -12.33 16.38 -8.67
N GLN A 174 -12.65 15.14 -9.06
CA GLN A 174 -13.42 14.17 -8.27
C GLN A 174 -14.71 14.79 -7.69
N GLU A 175 -15.37 15.65 -8.45
CA GLU A 175 -16.64 16.25 -8.06
C GLU A 175 -17.69 15.16 -7.81
N ASN A 176 -18.47 15.34 -6.74
CA ASN A 176 -19.52 14.43 -6.30
C ASN A 176 -20.56 15.26 -5.54
N GLY A 177 -21.61 15.69 -6.24
CA GLY A 177 -22.59 16.68 -5.79
C GLY A 177 -23.55 16.16 -4.71
N ASP A 178 -23.87 14.88 -4.74
CA ASP A 178 -24.86 14.24 -3.87
C ASP A 178 -24.25 13.36 -2.76
N GLY A 179 -22.99 12.96 -2.94
CA GLY A 179 -22.18 12.21 -1.98
C GLY A 179 -22.42 10.70 -1.99
N ASP A 180 -22.96 10.12 -3.07
CA ASP A 180 -23.38 8.72 -3.12
C ASP A 180 -22.22 7.73 -3.38
N GLY A 181 -21.11 8.23 -3.91
CA GLY A 181 -19.87 7.49 -4.17
C GLY A 181 -19.45 7.47 -5.64
N PHE A 182 -20.35 7.84 -6.55
CA PHE A 182 -20.03 8.11 -7.95
C PHE A 182 -19.62 9.58 -8.13
N GLY A 183 -18.79 9.86 -9.14
CA GLY A 183 -18.47 11.23 -9.50
C GLY A 183 -19.48 11.80 -10.49
N ASP A 184 -19.67 13.11 -10.48
CA ASP A 184 -20.64 13.83 -11.33
C ASP A 184 -20.50 13.50 -12.83
N VAL A 185 -19.31 13.05 -13.26
CA VAL A 185 -18.98 12.72 -14.66
C VAL A 185 -19.49 11.34 -15.08
N CYS A 186 -19.61 10.39 -14.16
CA CYS A 186 -20.07 9.02 -14.42
C CYS A 186 -21.34 8.66 -13.65
N ASP A 187 -21.96 9.65 -13.02
CA ASP A 187 -23.20 9.51 -12.27
C ASP A 187 -24.41 9.47 -13.23
N ALA A 188 -25.30 8.50 -12.99
CA ALA A 188 -26.52 8.31 -13.75
C ALA A 188 -27.77 8.88 -13.04
N ASP A 189 -27.63 9.39 -11.80
CA ASP A 189 -28.62 10.19 -11.08
C ASP A 189 -28.46 11.67 -11.46
N PHE A 190 -29.14 12.04 -12.55
CA PHE A 190 -29.01 13.33 -13.20
C PHE A 190 -29.75 14.46 -12.47
N ASP A 191 -30.64 14.15 -11.52
CA ASP A 191 -31.30 15.16 -10.70
C ASP A 191 -30.93 15.13 -9.21
N ASN A 192 -30.02 14.23 -8.83
CA ASN A 192 -29.38 14.10 -7.53
C ASN A 192 -30.40 13.89 -6.40
N ASP A 193 -31.46 13.11 -6.65
CA ASP A 193 -32.46 12.77 -5.65
C ASP A 193 -32.17 11.46 -4.88
N GLY A 194 -31.15 10.73 -5.31
CA GLY A 194 -30.58 9.53 -4.71
C GLY A 194 -31.11 8.22 -5.30
N ASP A 195 -31.95 8.26 -6.33
CA ASP A 195 -32.52 7.07 -6.98
C ASP A 195 -32.51 7.22 -8.52
N ILE A 196 -31.82 6.32 -9.23
CA ILE A 196 -31.85 6.32 -10.71
C ILE A 196 -33.22 5.85 -11.22
N ASP A 197 -34.04 6.81 -11.68
CA ASP A 197 -35.45 6.60 -11.99
C ASP A 197 -35.90 7.19 -13.35
N LEU A 198 -37.21 7.32 -13.54
CA LEU A 198 -37.79 7.80 -14.79
C LEU A 198 -37.39 9.25 -15.10
N THR A 199 -37.14 10.05 -14.07
CA THR A 199 -36.69 11.44 -14.19
C THR A 199 -35.28 11.50 -14.78
N ASP A 200 -34.37 10.65 -14.32
CA ASP A 200 -33.03 10.50 -14.91
C ASP A 200 -33.09 9.98 -16.34
N PHE A 201 -33.99 9.03 -16.59
CA PHE A 201 -34.17 8.54 -17.96
C PHE A 201 -34.62 9.66 -18.91
N LEU A 202 -35.39 10.65 -18.43
CA LEU A 202 -35.78 11.81 -19.24
C LEU A 202 -34.58 12.73 -19.52
N PHE A 203 -33.65 12.89 -18.57
CA PHE A 203 -32.38 13.60 -18.79
C PHE A 203 -31.48 12.85 -19.77
N PHE A 204 -31.29 11.54 -19.59
CA PHE A 204 -30.55 10.68 -20.51
C PHE A 204 -31.13 10.77 -21.94
N GLN A 205 -32.46 10.68 -22.07
CA GLN A 205 -33.15 10.76 -23.36
C GLN A 205 -33.00 12.13 -24.04
N ALA A 206 -32.73 13.20 -23.29
CA ALA A 206 -32.42 14.51 -23.87
C ALA A 206 -31.05 14.51 -24.58
N CYS A 207 -30.10 13.70 -24.12
CA CYS A 207 -28.80 13.47 -24.74
C CYS A 207 -28.87 12.43 -25.88
N TYR A 208 -29.63 11.36 -25.67
CA TYR A 208 -29.69 10.20 -26.56
C TYR A 208 -30.71 10.36 -27.70
N ASN A 209 -30.22 10.48 -28.95
CA ASN A 209 -31.08 10.66 -30.14
C ASN A 209 -31.29 9.37 -30.98
N GLY A 210 -31.03 8.18 -30.41
CA GLY A 210 -31.53 6.91 -30.93
C GLY A 210 -30.99 6.36 -32.26
N SER A 211 -30.04 7.01 -32.98
CA SER A 211 -29.46 6.39 -34.18
C SER A 211 -28.17 6.99 -34.80
N ASN A 212 -27.56 8.06 -34.26
CA ASN A 212 -26.53 8.83 -35.00
C ASN A 212 -25.24 9.20 -34.21
N ASN A 213 -24.89 8.54 -33.09
CA ASN A 213 -23.70 8.81 -32.23
C ASN A 213 -23.15 10.24 -32.34
N PRO A 214 -23.88 11.27 -31.87
CA PRO A 214 -23.32 12.61 -31.81
C PRO A 214 -22.21 12.62 -30.74
N PRO A 215 -21.05 13.26 -31.00
CA PRO A 215 -20.03 13.39 -29.99
C PRO A 215 -20.57 14.15 -28.77
N HIS A 216 -20.33 13.61 -27.58
CA HIS A 216 -20.56 14.27 -26.31
C HIS A 216 -19.63 15.50 -26.20
N PRO A 217 -20.04 16.67 -25.66
CA PRO A 217 -21.30 17.00 -24.96
C PRO A 217 -22.33 17.78 -25.80
N SER A 218 -22.28 17.71 -27.13
CA SER A 218 -22.93 18.71 -28.01
C SER A 218 -24.47 18.80 -27.96
N ARG A 219 -25.16 17.87 -27.28
CA ARG A 219 -26.62 17.80 -27.20
C ARG A 219 -27.20 17.69 -25.78
N CYS A 220 -26.35 17.63 -24.76
CA CYS A 220 -26.82 17.44 -23.39
C CYS A 220 -27.26 18.75 -22.72
N PRO A 221 -28.24 18.69 -21.79
CA PRO A 221 -28.48 19.79 -20.86
C PRO A 221 -27.19 20.17 -20.12
N PRO A 222 -26.99 21.44 -19.74
CA PRO A 222 -25.79 21.84 -19.00
C PRO A 222 -25.66 21.07 -17.69
N GLY A 223 -24.49 20.47 -17.47
CA GLY A 223 -24.19 19.72 -16.24
C GLY A 223 -24.62 18.26 -16.26
N ILE A 224 -25.17 17.77 -17.38
CA ILE A 224 -25.48 16.35 -17.57
C ILE A 224 -24.38 15.72 -18.43
N ASP A 225 -23.74 14.67 -17.91
CA ASP A 225 -22.85 13.79 -18.66
C ASP A 225 -23.54 12.43 -18.89
N ALA A 226 -24.01 12.20 -20.11
CA ALA A 226 -24.69 10.95 -20.45
C ALA A 226 -23.78 9.93 -21.15
N ASP A 227 -22.48 10.24 -21.27
CA ASP A 227 -21.41 9.37 -21.80
C ASP A 227 -20.81 8.57 -20.62
N LEU A 228 -21.61 7.59 -20.15
CA LEU A 228 -21.37 6.81 -18.94
C LEU A 228 -20.23 5.78 -19.10
N ASP A 229 -19.74 5.52 -20.33
CA ASP A 229 -18.56 4.67 -20.57
C ASP A 229 -17.33 5.41 -21.11
N ALA A 230 -17.41 6.73 -21.23
CA ALA A 230 -16.33 7.65 -21.61
C ALA A 230 -15.76 7.43 -23.02
N ASP A 231 -16.51 6.84 -23.95
CA ASP A 231 -16.02 6.58 -25.30
C ASP A 231 -16.12 7.80 -26.26
N GLY A 232 -16.74 8.88 -25.77
CA GLY A 232 -16.84 10.17 -26.44
C GLY A 232 -18.14 10.36 -27.21
N ASP A 233 -19.07 9.42 -27.14
CA ASP A 233 -20.42 9.57 -27.66
C ASP A 233 -21.50 9.08 -26.67
N VAL A 234 -22.77 9.24 -27.03
CA VAL A 234 -23.90 8.80 -26.18
C VAL A 234 -24.71 7.80 -26.99
N ASP A 235 -24.53 6.51 -26.69
CA ASP A 235 -25.01 5.40 -27.48
C ASP A 235 -25.71 4.27 -26.67
N LEU A 236 -25.75 3.07 -27.25
CA LEU A 236 -26.39 1.92 -26.62
C LEU A 236 -25.61 1.42 -25.40
N ALA A 237 -24.28 1.58 -25.38
CA ALA A 237 -23.43 1.19 -24.27
C ALA A 237 -23.78 2.00 -23.01
N ASP A 238 -23.92 3.33 -23.13
CA ASP A 238 -24.37 4.19 -22.03
C ASP A 238 -25.76 3.82 -21.56
N PHE A 239 -26.68 3.56 -22.49
CA PHE A 239 -28.03 3.16 -22.13
C PHE A 239 -28.04 1.83 -21.36
N LEU A 240 -27.14 0.90 -21.70
CA LEU A 240 -27.00 -0.36 -20.97
C LEU A 240 -26.40 -0.16 -19.58
N ILE A 241 -25.54 0.84 -19.37
CA ILE A 241 -25.03 1.22 -18.04
C ILE A 241 -26.16 1.84 -17.22
N PHE A 242 -26.86 2.84 -17.79
CA PHE A 242 -28.03 3.45 -17.18
C PHE A 242 -29.07 2.40 -16.74
N GLN A 243 -29.43 1.46 -17.63
CA GLN A 243 -30.39 0.40 -17.32
C GLN A 243 -29.94 -0.56 -16.23
N GLN A 244 -28.63 -0.81 -16.10
CA GLN A 244 -28.11 -1.69 -15.05
C GLN A 244 -28.28 -1.07 -13.66
N ASN A 245 -28.25 0.25 -13.57
CA ASN A 245 -28.32 0.99 -12.31
C ASN A 245 -29.73 1.52 -11.99
N PHE A 246 -30.68 1.42 -12.91
CA PHE A 246 -32.07 1.84 -12.73
C PHE A 246 -32.76 1.16 -11.53
N THR A 247 -33.16 1.95 -10.52
CA THR A 247 -33.74 1.46 -9.26
C THR A 247 -35.27 1.40 -9.29
N GLY A 248 -35.92 2.06 -10.25
CA GLY A 248 -37.31 1.80 -10.66
C GLY A 248 -38.40 2.37 -9.76
N SER A 249 -38.15 3.51 -9.13
CA SER A 249 -39.22 4.35 -8.59
C SER A 249 -40.13 4.87 -9.72
N LEU A 250 -41.45 4.82 -9.51
CA LEU A 250 -42.52 5.32 -10.41
C LEU A 250 -43.34 6.39 -9.71
#